data_AF-A0A3D3X6V3-F1
#
_entry.id   AF-A0A3D3X6V3-F1
#
_cell.length_a   1.000
_cell.length_b   1.000
_cell.length_c   1.000
_cell.angle_alpha   90.00
_cell.angle_beta   90.00
_cell.angle_gamma   90.00
#
_symmetry.space_group_name_H-M   'P 1'
#
loop_
_entity.id
_entity.type
_entity.pdbx_description
1 polymer ?
#
loop_
_entity_poly.entity_id
_entity_poly.type
_entity_poly.pdbx_seq_one_letter_code
_entity_poly.pdbx_strand_id
1 'polypeptide(L)' 'MKAWIQHEFGEPSEVLRWQETESLKPGKGQLRIRVLGAGLNFPDLLCIQGKYQVKPELPFTPG' A
#
# COMPACT_ATOMS: atom_id res chain seq x y z
N MET A 1 10.11 -6.31 -6.97
CA MET A 1 9.80 -4.86 -6.90
C MET A 1 9.87 -4.39 -5.46
N LYS A 2 9.98 -3.08 -5.21
CA LYS A 2 9.92 -2.54 -3.84
C LYS A 2 8.59 -1.85 -3.58
N ALA A 3 8.07 -1.95 -2.36
CA ALA A 3 6.80 -1.36 -1.97
C ALA A 3 6.81 -0.96 -0.48
N TRP A 4 5.97 0.01 -0.12
CA TRP A 4 5.61 0.26 1.27
C TRP A 4 4.49 -0.69 1.67
N ILE A 5 4.71 -1.49 2.71
CA ILE A 5 3.74 -2.49 3.17
C ILE A 5 3.55 -2.30 4.67
N GLN A 6 2.29 -2.31 5.13
CA GLN A 6 1.96 -2.38 6.55
C GLN A 6 1.30 -3.70 6.90
N HIS A 7 1.60 -4.20 8.10
CA HIS A 7 1.04 -5.44 8.65
C HIS A 7 0.07 -5.19 9.81
N GLU A 8 0.00 -3.95 10.27
CA GLU A 8 -0.89 -3.46 11.33
C GLU A 8 -1.31 -2.03 11.03
N PHE A 9 -2.38 -1.55 11.68
CA PHE A 9 -2.81 -0.16 11.60
C PHE A 9 -2.11 0.67 12.69
N GLY A 10 -1.73 1.91 12.38
CA GLY A 10 -1.06 2.77 13.35
C GLY A 10 -0.46 4.01 12.72
N GLU A 11 0.45 4.68 13.43
CA GLU A 11 1.12 5.86 12.90
C GLU A 11 2.00 5.49 11.70
N PRO A 12 1.94 6.22 10.57
CA PRO A 12 2.64 5.84 9.34
C PRO A 12 4.14 5.61 9.51
N SER A 13 4.80 6.40 10.36
CA SER A 13 6.23 6.26 10.67
C SER A 13 6.55 4.96 11.42
N GLU A 14 5.58 4.37 12.09
CA GLU A 14 5.74 3.18 12.93
C GLU A 14 5.31 1.90 12.21
N VAL A 15 4.35 1.95 11.30
CA VAL A 15 3.75 0.74 10.69
C VAL A 15 4.15 0.50 9.24
N LEU A 16 4.56 1.53 8.50
CA LEU A 16 5.01 1.35 7.12
C LEU A 16 6.42 0.76 7.08
N ARG A 17 6.59 -0.27 6.26
CA ARG A 17 7.89 -0.91 6.02
C ARG A 17 8.20 -0.88 4.53
N TRP A 18 9.39 -0.38 4.19
CA TRP A 18 9.89 -0.45 2.84
C TRP A 18 10.49 -1.83 2.60
N GLN A 19 9.85 -2.63 1.75
CA GLN A 19 10.18 -4.03 1.56
C GLN A 19 10.42 -4.35 0.09
N GLU A 20 11.28 -5.34 -0.16
CA GLU A 20 11.38 -5.99 -1.47
C GLU A 20 10.39 -7.15 -1.53
N THR A 21 9.64 -7.23 -2.63
CA THR A 21 8.60 -8.22 -2.88
C THR A 21 8.68 -8.72 -4.30
N GLU A 22 8.02 -9.84 -4.59
CA GLU A 22 7.98 -10.37 -5.95
C GLU A 22 7.25 -9.43 -6.90
N SER A 23 7.71 -9.38 -8.16
CA SER A 23 6.99 -8.63 -9.18
C SER A 23 5.73 -9.39 -9.58
N LEU A 24 4.59 -8.70 -9.54
CA LEU A 24 3.31 -9.26 -9.93
C LEU A 24 3.30 -9.69 -11.41
N LYS A 25 2.75 -10.87 -11.67
CA LYS A 25 2.48 -11.37 -13.03
C LYS A 25 1.00 -11.12 -13.34
N PRO A 26 0.67 -10.26 -14.30
CA PRO A 26 -0.73 -9.98 -14.61
C PRO A 26 -1.43 -11.22 -15.18
N GLY A 27 -2.63 -11.50 -14.71
CA GLY A 27 -3.51 -12.51 -15.30
C GLY A 27 -4.17 -12.04 -16.60
N LYS A 28 -5.06 -12.86 -17.15
CA LYS A 28 -5.83 -12.52 -18.36
C LYS A 28 -6.66 -11.26 -18.10
N GLY A 29 -6.50 -10.24 -18.94
CA GLY A 29 -7.23 -8.97 -18.84
C GLY A 29 -6.64 -7.95 -17.85
N GLN A 30 -5.52 -8.26 -17.19
CA GLN A 30 -4.84 -7.34 -16.29
C GLN A 30 -3.62 -6.69 -16.95
N LEU A 31 -3.25 -5.51 -16.49
CA LEU A 31 -2.04 -4.80 -16.90
C LEU A 31 -1.06 -4.71 -15.74
N ARG A 32 0.24 -4.72 -16.06
CA ARG A 32 1.29 -4.37 -15.10
C ARG A 32 1.80 -2.97 -15.40
N ILE A 33 1.67 -2.09 -14.42
CA ILE A 33 2.08 -0.69 -14.52
C ILE A 33 3.42 -0.52 -13.79
N ARG A 34 4.36 0.16 -14.43
CA ARG A 34 5.58 0.63 -13.77
C ARG A 34 5.30 2.01 -13.17
N VAL A 35 5.07 2.05 -11.86
CA VAL A 35 4.82 3.29 -11.11
C VAL A 35 6.10 4.13 -11.10
N LEU A 36 6.04 5.35 -11.62
CA LEU A 36 7.17 6.31 -11.63
C LEU A 36 7.09 7.33 -10.48
N GLY A 37 5.88 7.55 -9.96
CA GLY A 37 5.60 8.41 -8.81
C GLY A 37 4.22 8.08 -8.25
N ALA A 38 4.01 8.40 -6.98
CA ALA A 38 2.74 8.26 -6.29
C ALA A 38 2.36 9.59 -5.63
N GLY A 39 1.07 9.93 -5.66
CA GLY A 39 0.54 11.07 -4.90
C GLY A 39 0.43 10.72 -3.42
N LEU A 40 0.52 11.75 -2.56
CA LEU A 40 0.23 11.61 -1.13
C LEU A 40 -1.01 12.42 -0.81
N ASN A 41 -2.01 11.77 -0.22
CA ASN A 41 -3.28 12.38 0.13
C ASN A 41 -3.63 12.14 1.60
N PHE A 42 -4.46 13.01 2.17
CA PHE A 42 -4.93 12.86 3.55
C PHE A 42 -5.70 11.54 3.81
N PRO A 43 -6.54 11.02 2.90
CA PRO A 43 -7.18 9.71 3.06
C PRO A 43 -6.19 8.55 3.22
N ASP A 44 -4.99 8.63 2.66
CA ASP A 44 -3.98 7.58 2.80
C ASP A 44 -3.57 7.44 4.27
N LEU A 45 -3.39 8.57 4.96
CA LEU A 45 -3.08 8.59 6.40
C LEU A 45 -4.24 7.98 7.21
N LEU A 46 -5.49 8.32 6.87
CA LEU A 46 -6.65 7.73 7.54
C LEU A 46 -6.72 6.21 7.32
N CYS A 47 -6.38 5.74 6.11
CA CYS A 47 -6.38 4.32 5.77
C CYS A 47 -5.29 3.57 6.55
N ILE A 48 -4.06 4.11 6.55
CA ILE A 48 -2.90 3.58 7.29
C ILE A 48 -3.19 3.48 8.79
N GLN A 49 -3.81 4.51 9.37
CA GLN A 49 -4.20 4.56 10.78
C GLN A 49 -5.45 3.73 11.10
N GLY A 50 -6.10 3.11 10.10
CA GLY A 50 -7.33 2.33 10.30
C GLY A 50 -8.54 3.17 10.71
N LYS A 51 -8.51 4.48 10.42
CA LYS A 51 -9.57 5.48 10.70
C LYS A 51 -10.45 5.78 9.48
N TYR A 52 -10.12 5.23 8.31
CA TYR A 52 -10.95 5.38 7.12
C TYR A 52 -12.20 4.49 7.17
N GLN A 53 -13.23 4.87 6.40
CA GLN A 53 -14.52 4.17 6.39
C GLN A 53 -14.39 2.71 5.95
N VAL A 54 -13.54 2.46 4.96
CA VAL A 54 -13.20 1.12 4.47
C VAL A 54 -11.80 0.78 4.95
N LYS A 55 -11.67 -0.39 5.60
CA LYS A 55 -10.40 -0.90 6.09
C LYS A 55 -9.93 -2.04 5.17
N PRO A 56 -8.80 -1.89 4.47
CA PRO A 56 -8.22 -2.98 3.71
C PRO A 56 -7.84 -4.16 4.61
N GLU A 57 -7.81 -5.35 4.04
CA GLU A 57 -7.22 -6.51 4.71
C GLU A 57 -5.70 -6.32 4.84
N LEU A 58 -5.14 -6.70 5.99
CA LEU A 58 -3.71 -6.67 6.22
C LEU A 58 -3.06 -7.98 5.76
N PRO A 59 -1.82 -7.95 5.23
CA PRO A 59 -1.03 -6.76 4.93
C PRO A 59 -1.48 -6.08 3.63
N PHE A 60 -1.31 -4.76 3.54
CA PHE A 60 -1.58 -4.02 2.30
C PHE A 60 -0.53 -2.95 1.97
N THR A 61 -0.54 -2.52 0.71
CA THR A 61 0.23 -1.36 0.18
C THR A 61 -0.72 -0.16 0.05
N PRO A 62 -0.52 0.94 0.78
CA PRO A 62 -1.33 2.16 0.63
C PRO A 62 -0.94 2.94 -0.64
N GLY A 63 -1.89 3.72 -1.16
CA GLY A 63 -1.78 4.54 -2.37
C GLY A 63 -2.77 4.15 -3.46
#